data_AF-A0AA42LGH5-F1
#
_entry.id   AF-A0AA42LGH5-F1
#
_cell.length_a   1.000
_cell.length_b   1.000
_cell.length_c   1.000
_cell.angle_alpha   90.00
_cell.angle_beta   90.00
_cell.angle_gamma   90.00
#
_symmetry.space_group_name_H-M   'P 1'
#
loop_
_entity.id
_entity.type
_entity.pdbx_description
1 polymer ?
#
loop_
_entity_poly.entity_id
_entity_poly.type
_entity_poly.pdbx_seq_one_letter_code
_entity_poly.pdbx_strand_id
1 'polypeptide(L)'
;MLKELAIIANVAGSVYFMGSILLQHDKAKYLVESMESGFKGLLSEIKDKKPADTIQMLLKIFGGITGAAFLGILLMGILRIHSQQLAFALSITFLISGVLSGSLFWVLKHKEVLKQAGKWLLFFGGGSLLFPVMDLLTNAGITNVVYSMLQSSFSSLLALPNGNGLIYEASVVTGFYAGFVIIFYAIAWLYAAPTALAAWLIIATLIYSARVINSAFPKQPIAVVFFALWLFSVFYFSYASSP
;
A
#
# COMPACT_ATOMS: atom_id res chain seq x y z
N MET A 1 19.81 -24.36 1.90
CA MET A 1 18.90 -23.52 1.10
C MET A 1 19.57 -22.34 0.39
N LEU A 2 19.98 -21.23 1.03
CA LEU A 2 20.53 -20.08 0.28
C LEU A 2 21.83 -20.41 -0.48
N LYS A 3 22.72 -21.21 0.14
CA LYS A 3 23.97 -21.70 -0.48
C LYS A 3 23.71 -22.57 -1.72
N GLU A 4 22.70 -23.44 -1.67
CA GLU A 4 22.35 -24.32 -2.82
C GLU A 4 21.79 -23.51 -3.98
N LEU A 5 20.94 -22.51 -3.69
CA LEU A 5 20.44 -21.57 -4.70
C LEU A 5 21.57 -20.78 -5.35
N ALA A 6 22.56 -20.33 -4.58
CA ALA A 6 23.74 -19.64 -5.10
C ALA A 6 24.60 -20.55 -6.00
N ILE A 7 24.78 -21.84 -5.65
CA ILE A 7 25.49 -22.81 -6.49
C ILE A 7 24.74 -23.01 -7.81
N ILE A 8 23.43 -23.26 -7.77
CA ILE A 8 22.60 -23.46 -8.96
C ILE A 8 22.64 -22.23 -9.86
N ALA A 9 22.54 -21.03 -9.28
CA ALA A 9 22.65 -19.77 -10.01
C ALA A 9 24.02 -19.60 -10.67
N ASN A 10 25.10 -20.00 -10.01
CA ASN A 10 26.45 -19.95 -10.57
C ASN A 10 26.59 -20.86 -11.78
N VAL A 11 26.15 -22.11 -11.62
CA VAL A 11 26.22 -23.13 -12.68
C VAL A 11 25.38 -22.68 -13.86
N ALA A 12 24.13 -22.27 -13.65
CA ALA A 12 23.25 -21.81 -14.71
C ALA A 12 23.79 -20.57 -15.44
N GLY A 13 24.30 -19.58 -14.71
CA GLY A 13 24.94 -18.38 -15.28
C GLY A 13 26.17 -18.72 -16.10
N SER A 14 27.10 -19.49 -15.53
CA SER A 14 28.35 -19.87 -16.20
C SER A 14 28.11 -20.72 -17.44
N VAL A 15 27.17 -21.67 -17.38
CA VAL A 15 26.74 -22.50 -18.50
C VAL A 15 26.17 -21.66 -19.65
N TYR A 16 25.36 -20.64 -19.33
CA TYR A 16 24.84 -19.71 -20.34
C TYR A 16 25.97 -18.90 -21.01
N PHE A 17 26.93 -18.38 -20.24
CA PHE A 17 28.07 -17.65 -20.79
C PHE A 17 29.06 -18.54 -21.57
N MET A 18 29.05 -19.85 -21.33
CA MET A 18 29.80 -20.85 -22.12
C MET A 18 29.19 -21.10 -23.52
N GLY A 19 28.09 -20.41 -23.83
CA GLY A 19 27.48 -20.12 -25.14
C GLY A 19 27.89 -20.98 -26.34
N SER A 20 29.10 -20.77 -26.86
CA SER A 20 29.60 -21.44 -28.07
C SER A 20 29.72 -22.97 -27.96
N ILE A 21 29.87 -23.50 -26.74
CA ILE A 21 29.94 -24.94 -26.47
C ILE A 21 28.53 -25.51 -26.28
N LEU A 22 27.63 -24.75 -25.64
CA LEU A 22 26.24 -25.18 -25.43
C LEU A 22 25.43 -25.24 -26.72
N LEU A 23 25.64 -24.26 -27.60
CA LEU A 23 24.93 -24.14 -28.88
C LEU A 23 25.31 -25.23 -29.90
N GLN A 24 26.31 -26.07 -29.60
CA GLN A 24 26.67 -27.23 -30.42
C GLN A 24 25.66 -28.38 -30.29
N HIS A 25 24.86 -28.40 -29.22
CA HIS A 25 23.79 -29.38 -29.04
C HIS A 25 22.42 -28.78 -29.41
N ASP A 26 21.73 -29.41 -30.37
CA ASP A 26 20.42 -28.94 -30.87
C ASP A 26 19.37 -28.74 -29.77
N LYS A 27 19.35 -29.64 -28.77
CA LYS A 27 18.42 -29.53 -27.63
C LYS A 27 18.71 -28.32 -26.74
N ALA A 28 20.00 -28.04 -26.50
CA ALA A 28 20.43 -26.90 -25.70
C ALA A 28 20.19 -25.58 -26.44
N LYS A 29 20.41 -25.56 -27.76
CA LYS A 29 20.07 -24.43 -28.63
C LYS A 29 18.58 -24.12 -28.60
N TYR A 30 17.71 -25.12 -28.80
CA TYR A 30 16.25 -24.93 -28.71
C TYR A 30 15.81 -24.40 -27.34
N LEU A 31 16.42 -24.90 -26.26
CA LEU A 31 16.10 -24.45 -24.90
C LEU A 31 16.49 -22.98 -24.68
N VAL A 32 17.68 -22.57 -25.12
CA VAL A 32 18.13 -21.16 -25.04
C VAL A 32 17.23 -20.25 -25.88
N GLU A 33 16.92 -20.62 -27.13
CA GLU A 33 16.05 -19.83 -28.01
C GLU A 33 14.61 -19.72 -27.47
N SER A 34 14.08 -20.81 -26.89
CA SER A 34 12.77 -20.82 -26.21
C SER A 34 12.74 -19.91 -24.98
N MET A 35 13.76 -20.00 -24.12
CA MET A 35 13.88 -19.12 -22.96
C MET A 35 14.00 -17.65 -23.36
N GLU A 36 14.81 -17.36 -24.38
CA GLU A 36 15.06 -16.01 -24.86
C GLU A 36 13.81 -15.39 -25.51
N SER A 37 13.08 -16.16 -26.34
CA SER A 37 11.81 -15.72 -26.91
C SER A 37 10.73 -15.50 -25.85
N GLY A 38 10.61 -16.40 -24.87
CA GLY A 38 9.69 -16.25 -23.74
C GLY A 38 10.00 -15.01 -22.89
N PHE A 39 11.28 -14.80 -22.57
CA PHE A 39 11.72 -13.62 -21.81
C PHE A 39 11.48 -12.33 -22.59
N LYS A 40 11.76 -12.30 -23.90
CA LYS A 40 11.49 -11.15 -24.77
C LYS A 40 10.00 -10.83 -24.84
N GLY A 41 9.13 -11.86 -24.90
CA GLY A 41 7.68 -11.72 -24.80
C GLY A 41 7.28 -11.02 -23.50
N LEU A 42 7.70 -11.56 -22.35
CA LEU A 42 7.44 -10.95 -21.03
C LEU A 42 7.96 -9.51 -20.93
N LEU A 43 9.17 -9.25 -21.42
CA LEU A 43 9.79 -7.93 -21.38
C LEU A 43 8.98 -6.91 -22.20
N SER A 44 8.47 -7.32 -23.37
CA SER A 44 7.62 -6.46 -24.20
C SER A 44 6.31 -6.12 -23.51
N GLU A 45 5.65 -7.08 -22.86
CA GLU A 45 4.41 -6.84 -22.11
C GLU A 45 4.61 -5.90 -20.92
N ILE A 46 5.73 -6.02 -20.20
CA ILE A 46 6.02 -5.19 -19.02
C ILE A 46 6.42 -3.77 -19.43
N LYS A 47 7.25 -3.65 -20.48
CA LYS A 47 7.76 -2.37 -20.99
C LYS A 47 6.64 -1.41 -21.40
N ASP A 48 5.62 -1.94 -22.04
CA ASP A 48 4.53 -1.17 -22.64
C ASP A 48 3.47 -0.75 -21.61
N LYS A 49 3.48 -1.33 -20.41
CA LYS A 49 2.59 -0.92 -19.32
C LYS A 49 2.99 0.45 -18.76
N LYS A 50 1.98 1.27 -18.44
CA LYS A 50 2.16 2.48 -17.65
C LYS A 50 2.15 2.11 -16.16
N PRO A 51 3.05 2.68 -15.34
CA PRO A 51 3.05 2.44 -13.89
C PRO A 51 1.71 2.75 -13.24
N ALA A 52 1.03 3.81 -13.68
CA ALA A 52 -0.28 4.23 -13.17
C ALA A 52 -1.35 3.15 -13.36
N ASP A 53 -1.43 2.52 -14.54
CA ASP A 53 -2.42 1.49 -14.84
C ASP A 53 -2.17 0.22 -14.01
N THR A 54 -0.89 -0.09 -13.79
CA THR A 54 -0.48 -1.24 -12.96
C THR A 54 -0.82 -1.02 -11.49
N ILE A 55 -0.62 0.19 -10.98
CA ILE A 55 -0.99 0.56 -9.61
C ILE A 55 -2.52 0.52 -9.42
N GLN A 56 -3.30 0.97 -10.40
CA GLN A 56 -4.76 0.86 -10.35
C GLN A 56 -5.24 -0.60 -10.33
N MET A 57 -4.56 -1.48 -11.08
CA MET A 57 -4.83 -2.91 -11.03
C MET A 57 -4.50 -3.50 -9.66
N LEU A 58 -3.36 -3.13 -9.07
CA LEU A 58 -2.99 -3.56 -7.71
C LEU A 58 -3.97 -3.06 -6.65
N LEU A 59 -4.48 -1.84 -6.76
CA LEU A 59 -5.53 -1.33 -5.89
C LEU A 59 -6.76 -2.25 -5.92
N LYS A 60 -7.20 -2.70 -7.10
CA LYS A 60 -8.33 -3.62 -7.23
C LYS A 60 -8.03 -5.00 -6.63
N ILE A 61 -6.83 -5.53 -6.86
CA ILE A 61 -6.41 -6.83 -6.33
C ILE A 61 -6.35 -6.78 -4.80
N PHE A 62 -5.63 -5.82 -4.23
CA PHE A 62 -5.53 -5.68 -2.78
C PHE A 62 -6.87 -5.37 -2.14
N GLY A 63 -7.69 -4.50 -2.75
CA GLY A 63 -9.06 -4.26 -2.27
C GLY A 63 -9.93 -5.52 -2.30
N GLY A 64 -9.80 -6.36 -3.33
CA GLY A 64 -10.47 -7.66 -3.41
C GLY A 64 -10.00 -8.62 -2.32
N ILE A 65 -8.69 -8.69 -2.07
CA ILE A 65 -8.10 -9.50 -0.99
C ILE A 65 -8.59 -9.00 0.38
N THR A 66 -8.63 -7.68 0.61
CA THR A 66 -9.17 -7.08 1.84
C THR A 66 -10.63 -7.47 2.04
N GLY A 67 -11.45 -7.35 1.00
CA GLY A 67 -12.86 -7.75 1.03
C GLY A 67 -13.04 -9.23 1.34
N ALA A 68 -12.27 -10.11 0.69
CA ALA A 68 -12.31 -11.54 0.92
C ALA A 68 -11.85 -11.92 2.35
N ALA A 69 -10.79 -11.28 2.85
CA ALA A 69 -10.31 -11.50 4.22
C ALA A 69 -11.34 -11.05 5.25
N PHE A 70 -11.98 -9.88 5.04
CA PHE A 70 -13.04 -9.39 5.90
C PHE A 70 -14.26 -10.33 5.91
N LEU A 71 -14.71 -10.78 4.74
CA LEU A 71 -15.78 -11.78 4.63
C LEU A 71 -15.40 -13.09 5.33
N GLY A 72 -14.14 -13.52 5.22
CA GLY A 72 -13.62 -14.69 5.93
C GLY A 72 -13.72 -14.53 7.45
N ILE A 73 -13.36 -13.36 7.98
CA ILE A 73 -13.47 -13.04 9.42
C ILE A 73 -14.94 -13.07 9.86
N LEU A 74 -15.85 -12.46 9.09
CA LEU A 74 -17.28 -12.49 9.38
C LEU A 74 -17.84 -13.91 9.36
N LEU A 75 -17.48 -14.71 8.36
CA LEU A 75 -17.91 -16.10 8.24
C LEU A 75 -17.39 -16.96 9.39
N MET A 76 -16.15 -16.75 9.85
CA MET A 76 -15.66 -17.43 11.06
C MET A 76 -16.50 -17.11 12.28
N GLY A 77 -16.92 -15.86 12.46
CA GLY A 77 -17.80 -15.44 13.54
C GLY A 77 -19.18 -16.09 13.47
N ILE A 78 -19.79 -16.13 12.28
CA ILE A 78 -21.12 -16.71 12.04
C ILE A 78 -21.09 -18.24 12.21
N LEU A 79 -20.09 -18.91 11.64
CA LEU A 79 -19.93 -20.36 11.67
C LEU A 79 -19.26 -20.87 12.97
N ARG A 80 -18.90 -19.96 13.89
CA ARG A 80 -18.24 -20.24 15.18
C ARG A 80 -16.97 -21.09 15.05
N ILE A 81 -16.23 -20.92 13.96
CA ILE A 81 -14.99 -21.67 13.71
C ILE A 81 -13.90 -21.16 14.68
N HIS A 82 -13.43 -22.03 15.58
CA HIS A 82 -12.40 -21.69 16.57
C HIS A 82 -11.00 -22.11 16.11
N SER A 83 -10.44 -21.41 15.12
CA SER A 83 -9.04 -21.57 14.72
C SER A 83 -8.28 -20.26 14.89
N GLN A 84 -7.40 -20.20 15.89
CA GLN A 84 -6.60 -19.00 16.16
C GLN A 84 -5.62 -18.68 15.02
N GLN A 85 -5.05 -19.70 14.37
CA GLN A 85 -4.12 -19.51 13.25
C GLN A 85 -4.83 -18.91 12.03
N LEU A 86 -6.02 -19.41 11.71
CA LEU A 86 -6.82 -18.90 10.59
C LEU A 86 -7.29 -17.46 10.86
N ALA A 87 -7.78 -17.19 12.07
CA ALA A 87 -8.19 -15.84 12.48
C ALA A 87 -7.02 -14.86 12.41
N PHE A 88 -5.84 -15.27 12.87
CA PHE A 88 -4.62 -14.45 12.81
C PHE A 88 -4.19 -14.17 11.36
N ALA A 89 -4.14 -15.20 10.52
CA ALA A 89 -3.77 -15.07 9.11
C ALA A 89 -4.74 -14.13 8.36
N LEU A 90 -6.05 -14.30 8.55
CA LEU A 90 -7.07 -13.44 7.95
C LEU A 90 -6.98 -11.99 8.47
N SER A 91 -6.75 -11.80 9.77
CA SER A 91 -6.63 -10.47 10.38
C SER A 91 -5.40 -9.72 9.87
N ILE A 92 -4.24 -10.39 9.80
CA ILE A 92 -3.03 -9.80 9.22
C ILE A 92 -3.24 -9.47 7.75
N THR A 93 -3.82 -10.42 6.99
CA THR A 93 -4.08 -10.20 5.57
C THR A 93 -5.01 -9.01 5.37
N PHE A 94 -6.08 -8.91 6.16
CA PHE A 94 -7.01 -7.79 6.14
C PHE A 94 -6.32 -6.46 6.47
N LEU A 95 -5.52 -6.41 7.54
CA LEU A 95 -4.82 -5.19 7.93
C LEU A 95 -3.80 -4.74 6.87
N ILE A 96 -2.92 -5.64 6.42
CA ILE A 96 -1.88 -5.30 5.44
C ILE A 96 -2.50 -4.90 4.11
N SER A 97 -3.40 -5.72 3.56
CA SER A 97 -4.05 -5.43 2.28
C SER A 97 -4.96 -4.19 2.38
N GLY A 98 -5.62 -3.98 3.52
CA GLY A 98 -6.48 -2.83 3.78
C GLY A 98 -5.69 -1.53 3.88
N VAL A 99 -4.55 -1.54 4.57
CA VAL A 99 -3.65 -0.37 4.64
C VAL A 99 -3.07 -0.07 3.26
N LEU A 100 -2.61 -1.09 2.52
CA LEU A 100 -2.06 -0.90 1.17
C LEU A 100 -3.12 -0.36 0.20
N SER A 101 -4.29 -0.99 0.13
CA SER A 101 -5.38 -0.57 -0.74
C SER A 101 -5.93 0.80 -0.33
N GLY A 102 -6.14 1.04 0.97
CA GLY A 102 -6.59 2.32 1.51
C GLY A 102 -5.60 3.45 1.21
N SER A 103 -4.30 3.21 1.36
CA SER A 103 -3.27 4.21 1.04
C SER A 103 -3.20 4.52 -0.45
N LEU A 104 -3.24 3.50 -1.30
CA LEU A 104 -3.29 3.67 -2.75
C LEU A 104 -4.56 4.41 -3.18
N PHE A 105 -5.71 4.06 -2.61
CA PHE A 105 -6.97 4.76 -2.85
C PHE A 105 -6.86 6.24 -2.43
N TRP A 106 -6.29 6.49 -1.26
CA TRP A 106 -6.15 7.83 -0.69
C TRP A 106 -5.36 8.77 -1.61
N VAL A 107 -4.26 8.27 -2.17
CA VAL A 107 -3.40 9.04 -3.08
C VAL A 107 -3.98 9.14 -4.48
N LEU A 108 -4.43 8.02 -5.07
CA LEU A 108 -4.89 7.99 -6.47
C LEU A 108 -6.23 8.71 -6.67
N LYS A 109 -7.13 8.63 -5.67
CA LYS A 109 -8.46 9.23 -5.68
C LYS A 109 -8.58 10.38 -4.69
N HIS A 110 -7.50 11.12 -4.48
CA HIS A 110 -7.45 12.25 -3.55
C HIS A 110 -8.63 13.23 -3.67
N LYS A 111 -9.08 13.53 -4.90
CA LYS A 111 -10.25 14.42 -5.12
C LYS A 111 -11.53 13.86 -4.50
N GLU A 112 -11.75 12.54 -4.59
CA GLU A 112 -12.92 11.88 -3.99
C GLU A 112 -12.80 11.88 -2.47
N VAL A 113 -11.61 11.60 -1.95
CA VAL A 113 -11.34 11.64 -0.50
C VAL A 113 -11.52 13.04 0.07
N LEU A 114 -11.03 14.07 -0.61
CA LEU A 114 -11.20 15.46 -0.20
C LEU A 114 -12.68 15.85 -0.16
N LYS A 115 -13.46 15.41 -1.15
CA LYS A 115 -14.92 15.62 -1.17
C LYS A 115 -15.59 14.92 0.03
N GLN A 116 -15.12 13.73 0.40
CA GLN A 116 -15.67 12.98 1.54
C GLN A 116 -15.26 13.58 2.89
N ALA A 117 -14.01 14.02 3.03
CA ALA A 117 -13.54 14.78 4.19
C ALA A 117 -14.32 16.10 4.33
N GLY A 118 -14.63 16.78 3.22
CA GLY A 118 -15.51 17.94 3.21
C GLY A 118 -16.93 17.63 3.70
N LYS A 119 -17.50 16.49 3.32
CA LYS A 119 -18.79 16.02 3.88
C LYS A 119 -18.70 15.75 5.37
N TRP A 120 -17.61 15.17 5.86
CA TRP A 120 -17.39 14.97 7.29
C TRP A 120 -17.22 16.28 8.04
N LEU A 121 -16.51 17.26 7.48
CA LEU A 121 -16.41 18.61 8.02
C LEU A 121 -17.78 19.28 8.12
N LEU A 122 -18.61 19.18 7.08
CA LEU A 122 -19.98 19.71 7.10
C LEU A 122 -20.86 18.96 8.11
N PHE A 123 -20.73 17.64 8.20
CA PHE A 123 -21.54 16.84 9.12
C PHE A 123 -21.16 17.07 10.58
N PHE A 124 -19.87 16.96 10.93
CA PHE A 124 -19.41 17.11 12.31
C PHE A 124 -19.30 18.58 12.72
N GLY A 125 -18.65 19.40 11.91
CA GLY A 125 -18.53 20.85 12.17
C GLY A 125 -19.86 21.56 11.97
N GLY A 126 -20.41 21.50 10.75
CA GLY A 126 -21.69 22.15 10.44
C GLY A 126 -22.87 21.61 11.25
N GLY A 127 -22.91 20.30 11.53
CA GLY A 127 -23.94 19.71 12.39
C GLY A 127 -23.86 20.21 13.84
N SER A 128 -22.67 20.45 14.38
CA SER A 128 -22.53 20.99 15.74
C SER A 128 -23.00 22.45 15.88
N LEU A 129 -23.07 23.21 14.78
CA LEU A 129 -23.70 24.54 14.78
C LEU A 129 -25.23 24.49 14.96
N LEU A 130 -25.85 23.31 14.80
CA LEU A 130 -27.27 23.13 15.06
C LEU A 130 -27.57 22.96 16.55
N PHE A 131 -26.58 22.66 17.41
CA PHE A 131 -26.79 22.50 18.85
C PHE A 131 -27.36 23.76 19.52
N PRO A 132 -26.85 24.97 19.23
CA PRO A 132 -27.48 26.21 19.67
C PRO A 132 -28.95 26.35 19.33
N VAL A 133 -29.30 26.01 18.09
CA VAL A 133 -30.66 26.14 17.56
C VAL A 133 -31.58 25.13 18.26
N MET A 134 -31.09 23.91 18.46
CA MET A 134 -31.80 22.88 19.21
C MET A 134 -32.03 23.28 20.66
N ASP A 135 -31.05 23.90 21.31
CA ASP A 135 -31.19 24.39 22.68
C ASP A 135 -32.22 25.51 22.80
N LEU A 136 -32.27 26.43 21.83
CA LEU A 136 -33.29 27.48 21.79
C LEU A 136 -34.71 26.92 21.58
N LEU A 137 -34.85 25.81 20.84
CA LEU A 137 -36.14 25.19 20.55
C LEU A 137 -36.63 24.26 21.66
N THR A 138 -35.71 23.61 22.39
CA THR A 138 -36.04 22.52 23.32
C THR A 138 -35.72 22.83 24.79
N ASN A 139 -34.97 23.91 25.06
CA ASN A 139 -34.43 24.22 26.40
C ASN A 139 -33.65 23.07 27.05
N ALA A 140 -33.10 22.15 26.26
CA ALA A 140 -32.42 20.96 26.75
C ALA A 140 -30.97 21.21 27.23
N GLY A 141 -30.34 22.31 26.81
CA GLY A 141 -28.97 22.67 27.23
C GLY A 141 -27.89 21.72 26.71
N ILE A 142 -28.12 21.08 25.57
CA ILE A 142 -27.25 20.09 24.92
C ILE A 142 -25.88 20.69 24.61
N THR A 143 -25.79 21.94 24.16
CA THR A 143 -24.52 22.61 23.82
C THR A 143 -23.59 22.66 25.03
N ASN A 144 -24.12 22.99 26.20
CA ASN A 144 -23.35 23.07 27.45
C ASN A 144 -22.91 21.69 27.93
N VAL A 145 -23.77 20.67 27.79
CA VAL A 145 -23.41 19.28 28.11
C VAL A 145 -22.28 18.79 27.22
N VAL A 146 -22.36 19.01 25.91
CA VAL A 146 -21.30 18.60 24.97
C VAL A 146 -20.01 19.36 25.26
N TYR A 147 -20.08 20.68 25.48
CA TYR A 147 -18.92 21.50 25.81
C TYR A 147 -18.24 21.05 27.11
N SER A 148 -19.00 20.80 28.18
CA SER A 148 -18.46 20.34 29.46
C SER A 148 -17.86 18.93 29.38
N MET A 149 -18.46 18.01 28.62
CA MET A 149 -17.86 16.71 28.33
C MET A 149 -16.52 16.84 27.59
N LEU A 150 -16.47 17.72 26.59
CA LEU A 150 -15.27 17.99 25.80
C LEU A 150 -14.18 18.60 26.69
N GLN A 151 -14.54 19.57 27.53
CA GLN A 151 -13.64 20.18 28.49
C GLN A 151 -13.10 19.18 29.53
N SER A 152 -13.96 18.35 30.11
CA SER A 152 -13.53 17.34 31.09
C SER A 152 -12.58 16.31 30.49
N SER A 153 -12.81 15.92 29.23
CA SER A 153 -12.02 14.87 28.56
C SER A 153 -10.72 15.38 27.95
N PHE A 154 -10.69 16.65 27.49
CA PHE A 154 -9.58 17.19 26.71
C PHE A 154 -8.86 18.37 27.36
N SER A 155 -9.26 18.85 28.53
CA SER A 155 -8.61 19.97 29.24
C SER A 155 -7.11 19.76 29.51
N SER A 156 -6.67 18.51 29.67
CA SER A 156 -5.26 18.16 29.87
C SER A 156 -4.43 18.22 28.58
N LEU A 157 -5.06 18.10 27.42
CA LEU A 157 -4.43 18.05 26.10
C LEU A 157 -4.54 19.38 25.35
N LEU A 158 -5.65 20.10 25.56
CA LEU A 158 -5.96 21.36 24.93
C LEU A 158 -6.41 22.33 26.02
N ALA A 159 -5.71 23.45 26.16
CA ALA A 159 -6.14 24.55 27.01
C ALA A 159 -7.39 25.19 26.39
N LEU A 160 -8.55 24.59 26.65
CA LEU A 160 -9.84 25.10 26.20
C LEU A 160 -10.15 26.36 27.00
N PRO A 161 -10.32 27.52 26.34
CA PRO A 161 -10.54 28.77 27.05
C PRO A 161 -11.89 28.75 27.77
N ASN A 162 -11.89 29.15 29.04
CA ASN A 162 -13.11 29.29 29.84
C ASN A 162 -13.88 30.52 29.39
N GLY A 163 -14.89 30.32 28.55
CA GLY A 163 -15.83 31.36 28.15
C GLY A 163 -17.26 30.90 28.41
N ASN A 164 -18.12 31.85 28.75
CA ASN A 164 -19.54 31.60 28.98
C ASN A 164 -20.35 32.14 27.80
N GLY A 165 -21.29 31.35 27.30
CA GLY A 165 -22.22 31.77 26.27
C GLY A 165 -22.46 30.70 25.22
N LEU A 166 -23.71 30.53 24.84
CA LEU A 166 -24.19 29.46 23.98
C LEU A 166 -23.54 29.49 22.57
N ILE A 167 -23.30 30.68 22.02
CA ILE A 167 -22.56 30.87 20.75
C ILE A 167 -21.07 30.52 20.91
N TYR A 168 -20.48 30.87 22.06
CA TYR A 168 -19.08 30.61 22.34
C TYR A 168 -18.83 29.10 22.47
N GLU A 169 -19.61 28.42 23.32
CA GLU A 169 -19.53 26.97 23.53
C GLU A 169 -19.70 26.20 22.20
N ALA A 170 -20.69 26.57 21.39
CA ALA A 170 -20.89 25.94 20.09
C ALA A 170 -19.77 26.20 19.10
N SER A 171 -19.16 27.39 19.12
CA SER A 171 -18.00 27.70 18.28
C SER A 171 -16.79 26.86 18.67
N VAL A 172 -16.58 26.63 19.97
CA VAL A 172 -15.50 25.77 20.48
C VAL A 172 -15.75 24.31 20.08
N VAL A 173 -16.97 23.80 20.28
CA VAL A 173 -17.33 22.42 19.87
C VAL A 173 -17.17 22.23 18.36
N THR A 174 -17.64 23.19 17.56
CA THR A 174 -17.50 23.18 16.10
C THR A 174 -16.03 23.20 15.67
N GLY A 175 -15.24 24.11 16.24
CA GLY A 175 -13.81 24.22 15.98
C GLY A 175 -13.06 22.95 16.34
N PHE A 176 -13.42 22.30 17.45
CA PHE A 176 -12.83 21.04 17.87
C PHE A 176 -13.11 19.92 16.87
N TYR A 177 -14.38 19.69 16.50
CA TYR A 177 -14.73 18.65 15.54
C TYR A 177 -14.15 18.91 14.15
N ALA A 178 -14.18 20.16 13.68
CA ALA A 178 -13.57 20.52 12.40
C ALA A 178 -12.05 20.30 12.44
N GLY A 179 -11.39 20.75 13.50
CA GLY A 179 -9.97 20.53 13.75
C GLY A 179 -9.62 19.05 13.77
N PHE A 180 -10.43 18.21 14.43
CA PHE A 180 -10.23 16.76 14.49
C PHE A 180 -10.27 16.12 13.09
N VAL A 181 -11.22 16.50 12.24
CA VAL A 181 -11.30 15.98 10.87
C VAL A 181 -10.07 16.43 10.04
N ILE A 182 -9.60 17.66 10.21
CA ILE A 182 -8.41 18.17 9.53
C ILE A 182 -7.15 17.43 10.01
N ILE A 183 -7.00 17.24 11.32
CA ILE A 183 -5.87 16.51 11.90
C ILE A 183 -5.89 15.06 11.44
N PHE A 184 -7.05 14.40 11.49
CA PHE A 184 -7.22 13.03 10.99
C PHE A 184 -6.82 12.93 9.52
N TYR A 185 -7.23 13.89 8.69
CA TYR A 185 -6.86 13.96 7.29
C TYR A 185 -5.34 14.12 7.08
N ALA A 186 -4.70 14.97 7.89
CA ALA A 186 -3.25 15.18 7.84
C ALA A 186 -2.46 13.94 8.28
N ILE A 187 -2.88 13.30 9.39
CA ILE A 187 -2.30 12.02 9.85
C ILE A 187 -2.48 10.95 8.78
N ALA A 188 -3.62 10.95 8.09
CA ALA A 188 -3.87 9.99 7.03
C ALA A 188 -2.87 10.09 5.87
N TRP A 189 -2.47 11.30 5.55
CA TRP A 189 -1.43 11.55 4.56
C TRP A 189 -0.04 11.08 4.99
N LEU A 190 0.29 11.13 6.29
CA LEU A 190 1.59 10.67 6.80
C LEU A 190 1.82 9.18 6.55
N TYR A 191 0.78 8.34 6.56
CA TYR A 191 0.93 6.93 6.18
C TYR A 191 0.69 6.68 4.69
N ALA A 192 -0.27 7.38 4.08
CA ALA A 192 -0.72 7.08 2.72
C ALA A 192 0.30 7.48 1.65
N ALA A 193 0.95 8.64 1.79
CA ALA A 193 1.95 9.09 0.82
C ALA A 193 3.17 8.17 0.78
N PRO A 194 3.84 7.85 1.90
CA PRO A 194 5.03 7.00 1.85
C PRO A 194 4.75 5.60 1.32
N THR A 195 3.63 5.00 1.71
CA THR A 195 3.24 3.66 1.24
C THR A 195 2.91 3.64 -0.25
N ALA A 196 2.15 4.63 -0.74
CA ALA A 196 1.86 4.75 -2.17
C ALA A 196 3.12 5.04 -2.99
N LEU A 197 4.03 5.87 -2.47
CA LEU A 197 5.32 6.18 -3.11
C LEU A 197 6.20 4.93 -3.17
N ALA A 198 6.30 4.16 -2.08
CA ALA A 198 7.03 2.90 -2.07
C ALA A 198 6.46 1.90 -3.09
N ALA A 199 5.14 1.74 -3.14
CA ALA A 199 4.48 0.89 -4.14
C ALA A 199 4.77 1.36 -5.57
N TRP A 200 4.68 2.68 -5.82
CA TRP A 200 5.01 3.27 -7.11
C TRP A 200 6.46 3.02 -7.50
N LEU A 201 7.42 3.23 -6.58
CA LEU A 201 8.84 2.99 -6.81
C LEU A 201 9.13 1.54 -7.18
N ILE A 202 8.55 0.56 -6.47
CA ILE A 202 8.75 -0.86 -6.76
C ILE A 202 8.29 -1.18 -8.19
N ILE A 203 7.09 -0.74 -8.57
CA ILE A 203 6.52 -1.01 -9.89
C ILE A 203 7.26 -0.25 -10.99
N ALA A 204 7.54 1.03 -10.75
CA ALA A 204 8.28 1.87 -11.67
C ALA A 204 9.68 1.28 -11.91
N THR A 205 10.37 0.82 -10.87
CA THR A 205 11.68 0.18 -10.99
C THR A 205 11.62 -1.03 -11.89
N LEU A 206 10.62 -1.91 -11.74
CA LEU A 206 10.44 -3.08 -12.61
C LEU A 206 10.20 -2.68 -14.08
N ILE A 207 9.31 -1.72 -14.33
CA ILE A 207 8.97 -1.27 -15.69
C ILE A 207 10.15 -0.54 -16.34
N TYR A 208 10.83 0.35 -15.63
CA TYR A 208 12.00 1.06 -16.13
C TYR A 208 13.18 0.11 -16.34
N SER A 209 13.39 -0.86 -15.45
CA SER A 209 14.40 -1.91 -15.67
C SER A 209 14.10 -2.70 -16.94
N ALA A 210 12.84 -3.08 -17.17
CA ALA A 210 12.46 -3.76 -18.42
C ALA A 210 12.74 -2.90 -19.67
N ARG A 211 12.47 -1.59 -19.59
CA ARG A 211 12.79 -0.63 -20.67
C ARG A 211 14.29 -0.54 -20.92
N VAL A 212 15.09 -0.42 -19.87
CA VAL A 212 16.55 -0.33 -19.94
C VAL A 212 17.13 -1.62 -20.52
N ILE A 213 16.70 -2.78 -20.05
CA ILE A 213 17.14 -4.09 -20.57
C ILE A 213 16.81 -4.21 -22.06
N ASN A 214 15.60 -3.83 -22.46
CA ASN A 214 15.20 -3.87 -23.87
C ASN A 214 16.02 -2.91 -24.73
N SER A 215 16.47 -1.78 -24.18
CA SER A 215 17.26 -0.78 -24.89
C SER A 215 18.75 -1.16 -24.97
N ALA A 216 19.31 -1.71 -23.89
CA ALA A 216 20.72 -2.06 -23.79
C ALA A 216 21.03 -3.41 -24.46
N PHE A 217 20.11 -4.38 -24.36
CA PHE A 217 20.28 -5.73 -24.89
C PHE A 217 19.09 -6.15 -25.79
N PRO A 218 18.86 -5.47 -26.94
CA PRO A 218 17.69 -5.72 -27.80
C PRO A 218 17.70 -7.10 -28.46
N LYS A 219 18.89 -7.69 -28.62
CA LYS A 219 19.07 -9.02 -29.24
C LYS A 219 19.00 -10.15 -28.24
N GLN A 220 19.64 -10.01 -27.07
CA GLN A 220 19.77 -11.04 -26.03
C GLN A 220 19.41 -10.52 -24.63
N PRO A 221 18.14 -10.17 -24.37
CA PRO A 221 17.73 -9.57 -23.10
C PRO A 221 17.87 -10.54 -21.91
N ILE A 222 17.82 -11.85 -22.15
CA ILE A 222 17.94 -12.87 -21.10
C ILE A 222 19.36 -12.95 -20.51
N ALA A 223 20.37 -12.47 -21.23
CA ALA A 223 21.75 -12.41 -20.74
C ALA A 223 21.86 -11.58 -19.45
N VAL A 224 21.01 -10.55 -19.28
CA VAL A 224 20.97 -9.74 -18.07
C VAL A 224 20.52 -10.54 -16.84
N VAL A 225 19.57 -11.47 -17.02
CA VAL A 225 19.09 -12.33 -15.93
C VAL A 225 20.20 -13.29 -15.49
N PHE A 226 20.88 -13.93 -16.44
CA PHE A 226 22.00 -14.81 -16.14
C PHE A 226 23.20 -14.06 -15.56
N PHE A 227 23.45 -12.83 -16.01
CA PHE A 227 24.47 -11.96 -15.43
C PHE A 227 24.14 -11.57 -13.98
N ALA A 228 22.89 -11.21 -13.70
CA ALA A 228 22.44 -10.89 -12.35
C ALA A 228 22.50 -12.10 -11.40
N LEU A 229 22.10 -13.28 -11.88
CA LEU A 229 22.22 -14.55 -11.13
C LEU A 229 23.68 -14.89 -10.83
N TRP A 230 24.57 -14.69 -11.81
CA TRP A 230 26.00 -14.90 -11.63
C TRP A 230 26.60 -13.91 -10.63
N LEU A 231 26.28 -12.61 -10.73
CA LEU A 231 26.71 -11.59 -9.76
C LEU A 231 26.20 -11.89 -8.34
N PHE A 232 24.92 -12.24 -8.19
CA PHE A 232 24.35 -12.63 -6.90
C PHE A 232 25.11 -13.81 -6.30
N SER A 233 25.43 -14.81 -7.12
CA SER A 233 26.19 -15.97 -6.70
C SER A 233 27.60 -15.61 -6.25
N VAL A 234 28.34 -14.83 -7.04
CA VAL A 234 29.69 -14.36 -6.70
C VAL A 234 29.69 -13.54 -5.42
N PHE A 235 28.73 -12.62 -5.27
CA PHE A 235 28.60 -11.79 -4.07
C PHE A 235 28.30 -12.64 -2.83
N TYR A 236 27.37 -13.59 -2.92
CA TYR A 236 27.04 -14.49 -1.83
C TYR A 236 28.25 -15.34 -1.42
N PHE A 237 29.00 -15.89 -2.38
CA PHE A 237 30.19 -16.68 -2.07
C PHE A 237 31.30 -15.84 -1.47
N SER A 238 31.54 -14.62 -1.97
CA SER A 238 32.55 -13.71 -1.41
C SER A 238 32.24 -13.29 0.03
N TYR A 239 30.97 -13.06 0.35
CA TYR A 239 30.55 -12.69 1.70
C TYR A 239 30.55 -13.91 2.64
N ALA A 240 30.09 -15.07 2.16
CA ALA A 240 30.07 -16.31 2.94
C ALA A 240 31.48 -16.93 3.15
N SER A 241 32.49 -16.53 2.38
CA SER A 241 33.89 -16.93 2.54
C SER A 241 34.73 -15.95 3.35
N SER A 242 34.16 -14.82 3.78
CA SER A 242 34.81 -13.88 4.69
C SER A 242 34.50 -14.33 6.13
N PRO A 243 35.50 -14.75 6.92
CA PRO A 243 35.30 -15.20 8.31
C PRO A 243 34.85 -14.07 9.24
#